data_AF-A0A6I9X5V5-F1
#
_entry.id   AF-A0A6I9X5V5-F1
#
_cell.length_a   1.000
_cell.length_b   1.000
_cell.length_c   1.000
_cell.angle_alpha   90.00
_cell.angle_beta   90.00
_cell.angle_gamma   90.00
#
_symmetry.space_group_name_H-M   'P 1'
#
loop_
_entity.id
_entity.type
_entity.pdbx_description
1 polymer ?
#
loop_
_entity_poly.entity_id
_entity_poly.type
_entity_poly.pdbx_seq_one_letter_code
_entity_poly.pdbx_strand_id
1 'polypeptide(L)'
;MRGSRSRLQAPPLPSICFAAALRGLLLVLYLGAMLALYLAPLGIDSPCFLEQSQLPPKPALFGHRGAPMLAPENTLMSFQKAISCGLSVLETDVRVSADGIPFLMHDETLLRTTNVQEVFPTQGHAKATAFNWTQLQQLDAGSWFLQVRAGWDPNKV
;
A
#
# COMPACT_ATOMS: atom_id res chain seq x y z
N MET A 1 1.03 -84.93 -55.75
CA MET A 1 -0.20 -84.14 -55.49
C MET A 1 -0.02 -83.38 -54.18
N ARG A 2 0.25 -82.07 -54.22
CA ARG A 2 0.52 -81.23 -53.06
C ARG A 2 -0.64 -80.23 -52.95
N GLY A 3 -1.61 -80.53 -52.09
CA GLY A 3 -2.78 -79.68 -51.84
C GLY A 3 -2.39 -78.48 -50.98
N SER A 4 -2.57 -77.28 -51.54
CA SER A 4 -2.36 -75.98 -50.91
C SER A 4 -3.21 -75.82 -49.64
N ARG A 5 -2.58 -75.55 -48.49
CA ARG A 5 -3.29 -75.09 -47.29
C ARG A 5 -3.57 -73.59 -47.44
N SER A 6 -4.83 -73.25 -47.72
CA SER A 6 -5.33 -71.88 -47.63
C SER A 6 -5.27 -71.41 -46.18
N ARG A 7 -4.44 -70.40 -45.94
CA ARG A 7 -4.29 -69.75 -44.64
C ARG A 7 -5.50 -68.81 -44.46
N LEU A 8 -6.45 -69.19 -43.62
CA LEU A 8 -7.54 -68.32 -43.18
C LEU A 8 -6.94 -67.10 -42.47
N GLN A 9 -7.06 -65.94 -43.10
CA GLN A 9 -6.61 -64.66 -42.56
C GLN A 9 -7.73 -64.13 -41.65
N ALA A 10 -7.47 -64.04 -40.35
CA ALA A 10 -8.41 -63.43 -39.40
C ALA A 10 -8.62 -61.94 -39.76
N PRO A 11 -9.84 -61.40 -39.63
CA PRO A 11 -10.09 -59.98 -39.91
C PRO A 11 -9.25 -59.11 -38.97
N PRO A 12 -8.67 -57.98 -39.43
CA PRO A 12 -8.00 -57.06 -38.52
C PRO A 12 -9.03 -56.51 -37.53
N LEU A 13 -8.79 -56.77 -36.24
CA LEU A 13 -9.58 -56.27 -35.11
C LEU A 13 -9.52 -54.72 -35.00
N PRO A 14 -10.44 -54.06 -34.26
CA PRO A 14 -10.97 -52.72 -34.51
C PRO A 14 -10.09 -51.57 -33.97
N SER A 15 -8.77 -51.69 -34.10
CA SER A 15 -7.79 -50.76 -33.51
C SER A 15 -7.92 -49.32 -34.02
N ILE A 16 -8.39 -49.14 -35.27
CA ILE A 16 -8.53 -47.80 -35.88
C ILE A 16 -9.77 -47.08 -35.33
N CYS A 17 -10.90 -47.77 -35.15
CA CYS A 17 -12.10 -47.19 -34.56
C CYS A 17 -11.88 -46.81 -33.09
N PHE A 18 -11.18 -47.64 -32.33
CA PHE A 18 -10.88 -47.36 -30.93
C PHE A 18 -9.94 -46.16 -30.77
N ALA A 19 -8.91 -46.05 -31.63
CA ALA A 19 -8.01 -44.90 -31.66
C ALA A 19 -8.71 -43.60 -32.10
N ALA A 20 -9.65 -43.68 -33.06
CA ALA A 20 -10.44 -42.52 -33.50
C ALA A 20 -11.41 -42.04 -32.42
N ALA A 21 -12.09 -42.96 -31.72
CA ALA A 21 -12.97 -42.65 -30.61
C ALA A 21 -12.21 -42.01 -29.43
N LEU A 22 -11.02 -42.55 -29.10
CA LEU A 22 -10.15 -41.97 -28.07
C LEU A 22 -9.66 -40.56 -28.44
N ARG A 23 -9.26 -40.33 -29.69
CA ARG A 23 -8.86 -38.99 -30.17
C ARG A 23 -10.01 -38.00 -30.15
N GLY A 24 -11.21 -38.43 -30.53
CA GLY A 24 -12.42 -37.61 -30.42
C GLY A 24 -12.72 -37.23 -28.97
N LEU A 25 -12.64 -38.18 -28.04
CA LEU A 25 -12.83 -37.94 -26.61
C LEU A 25 -11.79 -36.96 -26.06
N LEU A 26 -10.51 -37.15 -26.37
CA LEU A 26 -9.43 -36.26 -25.93
C LEU A 26 -9.60 -34.84 -26.48
N LEU A 27 -10.03 -34.69 -27.73
CA LEU A 27 -10.30 -33.39 -28.34
C LEU A 27 -11.49 -32.68 -27.68
N VAL A 28 -12.56 -33.41 -27.35
CA VAL A 28 -13.71 -32.86 -26.60
C VAL A 28 -13.29 -32.41 -25.20
N LEU A 29 -12.52 -33.22 -24.47
CA LEU A 29 -12.02 -32.87 -23.14
C LEU A 29 -11.08 -31.64 -23.19
N TYR A 30 -10.20 -31.58 -24.19
CA TYR A 30 -9.30 -30.45 -24.40
C TYR A 30 -10.06 -29.15 -24.69
N LEU A 31 -11.03 -29.20 -25.61
CA LEU A 31 -11.86 -28.02 -25.93
C LEU A 31 -12.72 -27.61 -24.73
N GLY A 32 -13.26 -28.56 -23.96
CA GLY A 32 -13.98 -28.29 -22.72
C GLY A 32 -13.10 -27.60 -21.67
N ALA A 33 -11.87 -28.07 -21.49
CA ALA A 33 -10.90 -27.46 -20.57
C ALA A 33 -10.49 -26.05 -21.05
N MET A 34 -10.25 -25.86 -22.34
CA MET A 34 -9.96 -24.53 -22.91
C MET A 34 -11.12 -23.56 -22.74
N LEU A 35 -12.35 -24.01 -22.98
CA LEU A 35 -13.56 -23.19 -22.78
C LEU A 35 -13.74 -22.81 -21.30
N ALA A 36 -13.54 -23.78 -20.40
CA ALA A 36 -13.61 -23.52 -18.96
C ALA A 36 -12.55 -22.50 -18.52
N LEU A 37 -11.30 -22.61 -19.00
CA LEU A 37 -10.25 -21.64 -18.73
C LEU A 37 -10.53 -20.26 -19.35
N TYR A 38 -11.14 -20.22 -20.54
CA TYR A 38 -11.52 -18.96 -21.20
C TYR A 38 -12.65 -18.24 -20.47
N LEU A 39 -13.61 -18.98 -19.90
CA LEU A 39 -14.73 -18.42 -19.16
C LEU A 39 -14.46 -18.22 -17.66
N ALA A 40 -13.42 -18.85 -17.10
CA ALA A 40 -13.06 -18.72 -15.69
C ALA A 40 -12.94 -17.26 -15.21
N PRO A 41 -12.36 -16.30 -15.98
CA PRO A 41 -12.30 -14.90 -15.58
C PRO A 41 -13.66 -14.21 -15.41
N LEU A 42 -14.73 -14.72 -16.02
CA LEU A 42 -16.08 -14.15 -15.87
C LEU A 42 -16.69 -14.40 -14.49
N GLY A 43 -16.17 -15.39 -13.75
CA GLY A 43 -16.56 -15.68 -12.37
C GLY A 43 -15.61 -15.14 -11.31
N ILE A 44 -14.56 -14.40 -11.71
CA ILE A 44 -13.65 -13.75 -10.77
C ILE A 44 -14.22 -12.35 -10.48
N ASP A 45 -14.82 -12.21 -9.30
CA ASP A 45 -15.21 -10.90 -8.78
C ASP A 45 -13.93 -10.11 -8.47
N SER A 46 -13.60 -9.16 -9.35
CA SER A 46 -12.47 -8.27 -9.12
C SER A 46 -12.91 -7.12 -8.21
N PRO A 47 -12.14 -6.80 -7.15
CA PRO A 47 -12.42 -5.66 -6.29
C PRO A 47 -12.36 -4.31 -7.03
N CYS A 48 -11.87 -4.30 -8.27
CA CYS A 48 -11.83 -3.11 -9.12
C CYS A 48 -13.19 -2.76 -9.76
N PHE A 49 -14.19 -3.65 -9.70
CA PHE A 49 -15.54 -3.46 -10.25
C PHE A 49 -16.62 -3.46 -9.18
N LEU A 50 -16.35 -2.92 -7.99
CA LEU A 50 -17.41 -2.70 -7.01
C LEU A 50 -18.28 -1.51 -7.42
N GLU A 51 -19.59 -1.72 -7.40
CA GLU A 51 -20.54 -0.61 -7.43
C GLU A 51 -20.50 0.16 -6.11
N GLN A 52 -20.85 1.45 -6.15
CA GLN A 52 -20.92 2.32 -4.95
C GLN A 52 -21.77 1.70 -3.83
N SER A 53 -22.81 0.95 -4.19
CA SER A 53 -23.73 0.26 -3.28
C SER A 53 -23.10 -0.91 -2.51
N GLN A 54 -22.01 -1.47 -3.01
CA GLN A 54 -21.32 -2.64 -2.46
C GLN A 54 -20.09 -2.26 -1.62
N LEU A 55 -19.73 -0.97 -1.58
CA LEU A 55 -18.57 -0.50 -0.83
C LEU A 55 -18.77 -0.66 0.68
N PRO A 56 -17.72 -1.07 1.42
CA PRO A 56 -17.76 -1.03 2.87
C PRO A 56 -17.88 0.42 3.37
N PRO A 57 -18.20 0.62 4.66
CA PRO A 57 -18.19 1.95 5.28
C PRO A 57 -16.88 2.68 4.99
N LYS A 58 -16.96 4.00 4.77
CA LYS A 58 -15.80 4.84 4.52
C LYS A 58 -14.76 4.66 5.65
N PRO A 59 -13.49 4.41 5.33
CA PRO A 59 -12.47 4.26 6.36
C PRO A 59 -12.33 5.55 7.18
N ALA A 60 -11.99 5.40 8.47
CA ALA A 60 -11.67 6.53 9.31
C ALA A 60 -10.44 7.26 8.75
N LEU A 61 -10.48 8.59 8.80
CA LEU A 61 -9.38 9.45 8.37
C LEU A 61 -8.52 9.83 9.58
N PHE A 62 -7.21 9.60 9.44
CA PHE A 62 -6.23 9.83 10.48
C PHE A 62 -5.38 11.05 10.11
N GLY A 63 -5.31 12.01 11.04
CA GLY A 63 -4.45 13.18 10.90
C GLY A 63 -3.03 12.79 11.22
N HIS A 64 -2.29 12.30 10.23
CA HIS A 64 -0.87 11.94 10.36
C HIS A 64 -0.07 13.18 10.77
N ARG A 65 0.45 13.20 12.00
CA ARG A 65 1.10 14.33 12.67
C ARG A 65 0.22 15.59 12.72
N GLY A 66 -1.10 15.38 12.77
CA GLY A 66 -2.14 16.40 12.59
C GLY A 66 -2.46 16.63 11.10
N ALA A 67 -2.25 17.84 10.61
CA ALA A 67 -2.42 18.25 9.23
C ALA A 67 -1.13 18.92 8.70
N PRO A 68 -0.05 18.15 8.46
CA PRO A 68 1.26 18.66 8.06
C PRO A 68 1.26 19.34 6.68
N MET A 69 0.18 19.20 5.90
CA MET A 69 -0.04 19.97 4.68
C MET A 69 -0.69 21.33 4.91
N LEU A 70 -1.06 21.69 6.14
CA LEU A 70 -1.80 22.92 6.43
C LEU A 70 -1.19 23.70 7.62
N ALA A 71 -0.44 23.02 8.48
CA ALA A 71 0.27 23.61 9.62
C ALA A 71 1.53 22.78 9.95
N PRO A 72 2.47 23.33 10.74
CA PRO A 72 3.72 22.62 11.07
C PRO A 72 3.46 21.31 11.81
N GLU A 73 4.01 20.20 11.31
CA GLU A 73 3.75 18.84 11.82
C GLU A 73 3.98 18.70 13.34
N ASN A 74 3.23 17.82 14.00
CA ASN A 74 3.37 17.53 15.45
C ASN A 74 3.25 18.76 16.38
N THR A 75 2.58 19.83 15.92
CA THR A 75 2.23 21.00 16.73
C THR A 75 0.75 21.03 17.09
N LEU A 76 0.40 21.78 18.14
CA LEU A 76 -1.01 22.02 18.49
C LEU A 76 -1.79 22.66 17.32
N MET A 77 -1.14 23.54 16.54
CA MET A 77 -1.72 24.15 15.35
C MET A 77 -2.09 23.10 14.28
N SER A 78 -1.22 22.11 14.07
CA SER A 78 -1.46 21.00 13.15
C SER A 78 -2.63 20.13 13.60
N PHE A 79 -2.73 19.82 14.89
CA PHE A 79 -3.84 19.05 15.43
C PHE A 79 -5.17 19.81 15.38
N GLN A 80 -5.17 21.09 15.74
CA GLN A 80 -6.36 21.94 15.61
C GLN A 80 -6.84 22.02 14.17
N LYS A 81 -5.91 22.11 13.22
CA LYS A 81 -6.24 22.13 11.80
C LYS A 81 -6.84 20.79 11.33
N ALA A 82 -6.27 19.67 11.76
CA ALA A 82 -6.84 18.34 11.48
C ALA A 82 -8.27 18.20 12.03
N ILE A 83 -8.52 18.64 13.27
CA ILE A 83 -9.86 18.65 13.86
C ILE A 83 -10.82 19.52 13.03
N SER A 84 -10.38 20.71 12.61
CA SER A 84 -11.20 21.60 11.77
C SER A 84 -11.56 21.00 10.40
N CYS A 85 -10.75 20.06 9.90
CA CYS A 85 -11.00 19.32 8.67
C CYS A 85 -11.93 18.09 8.88
N GLY A 86 -12.44 17.87 10.09
CA GLY A 86 -13.38 16.78 10.39
C GLY A 86 -12.71 15.44 10.65
N LEU A 87 -11.41 15.41 10.94
CA LEU A 87 -10.71 14.17 11.28
C LEU A 87 -11.03 13.75 12.72
N SER A 88 -11.32 12.47 12.91
CA SER A 88 -11.68 11.90 14.21
C SER A 88 -10.51 11.25 14.94
N VAL A 89 -9.41 10.97 14.23
CA VAL A 89 -8.22 10.37 14.81
C VAL A 89 -7.02 11.25 14.49
N LEU A 90 -6.18 11.48 15.49
CA LEU A 90 -4.90 12.17 15.35
C LEU A 90 -3.79 11.18 15.61
N GLU A 91 -2.80 11.17 14.73
CA GLU A 91 -1.59 10.39 14.87
C GLU A 91 -0.42 11.33 15.17
N THR A 92 0.56 10.84 15.94
CA THR A 92 1.74 11.60 16.31
C THR A 92 2.91 10.67 16.63
N ASP A 93 4.12 11.22 16.58
CA ASP A 93 5.37 10.53 16.88
C ASP A 93 5.95 11.06 18.20
N VAL A 94 6.36 10.14 19.09
CA VAL A 94 6.93 10.51 20.40
C VAL A 94 8.39 10.08 20.47
N ARG A 95 9.22 10.97 21.02
CA ARG A 95 10.58 10.67 21.47
C ARG A 95 10.76 11.10 22.92
N VAL A 96 11.86 10.66 23.52
CA VAL A 96 12.18 10.96 24.93
C VAL A 96 13.49 11.76 24.97
N SER A 97 13.48 12.87 25.69
CA SER A 97 14.65 13.73 25.89
C SER A 97 15.72 13.04 26.75
N ALA A 98 16.91 13.63 26.82
CA ALA A 98 18.02 13.09 27.62
C ALA A 98 17.69 12.99 29.13
N ASP A 99 16.79 13.86 29.61
CA ASP A 99 16.27 13.91 30.97
C ASP A 99 14.92 13.18 31.15
N GLY A 100 14.51 12.36 30.17
CA GLY A 100 13.39 11.44 30.33
C GLY A 100 12.00 12.02 30.04
N ILE A 101 11.91 13.22 29.46
CA ILE A 101 10.64 13.91 29.19
C ILE A 101 10.18 13.56 27.76
N PRO A 102 8.96 13.02 27.57
CA PRO A 102 8.43 12.72 26.25
C PRO A 102 8.05 14.01 25.51
N PHE A 103 8.34 14.06 24.22
CA PHE A 103 8.02 15.18 23.34
C PHE A 103 7.67 14.69 21.93
N LEU A 104 6.98 15.52 21.15
CA LEU A 104 6.54 15.15 19.81
C LEU A 104 7.64 15.42 18.79
N MET A 105 8.13 14.37 18.13
CA MET A 105 9.18 14.47 17.12
C MET A 105 9.24 13.21 16.26
N HIS A 106 9.10 13.37 14.96
CA HIS A 106 9.24 12.27 14.02
C HIS A 106 10.70 11.91 13.75
N ASP A 107 11.52 12.92 13.46
CA ASP A 107 12.88 12.72 12.93
C ASP A 107 13.88 12.32 14.02
N GLU A 108 14.98 11.67 13.61
CA GLU A 108 16.05 11.33 14.55
C GLU A 108 16.82 12.56 15.05
N THR A 109 16.89 13.62 14.24
CA THR A 109 17.55 14.89 14.55
C THR A 109 16.55 16.05 14.47
N LEU A 110 16.95 17.22 14.96
CA LEU A 110 16.08 18.41 15.04
C LEU A 110 16.22 19.33 13.80
N LEU A 111 17.05 18.97 12.82
CA LEU A 111 17.48 19.86 11.74
C LEU A 111 16.36 20.32 10.79
N ARG A 112 15.45 19.42 10.42
CA ARG A 112 14.46 19.69 9.37
C ARG A 112 13.33 20.57 9.85
N THR A 113 12.86 20.33 11.07
CA THR A 113 11.62 20.89 11.60
C THR A 113 11.84 21.89 12.72
N THR A 114 13.09 22.28 13.00
CA THR A 114 13.39 23.29 14.01
C THR A 114 14.54 24.22 13.60
N ASN A 115 14.78 25.27 14.38
CA ASN A 115 15.94 26.16 14.24
C ASN A 115 17.17 25.71 15.06
N VAL A 116 17.33 24.42 15.36
CA VAL A 116 18.45 23.89 16.19
C VAL A 116 19.83 24.34 15.70
N GLN A 117 20.03 24.51 14.39
CA GLN A 117 21.31 24.90 13.82
C GLN A 117 21.69 26.35 14.16
N GLU A 118 20.70 27.20 14.44
CA GLU A 118 20.89 28.59 14.87
C GLU A 118 21.09 28.69 16.38
N VAL A 119 20.29 27.94 17.16
CA VAL A 119 20.32 27.98 18.64
C VAL A 119 21.51 27.20 19.20
N PHE A 120 21.80 26.02 18.65
CA PHE A 120 22.86 25.11 19.10
C PHE A 120 23.75 24.66 17.92
N PRO A 121 24.57 25.56 17.35
CA PRO A 121 25.30 25.30 16.10
C PRO A 121 26.27 24.12 16.17
N THR A 122 26.84 23.85 17.35
CA THR A 122 27.76 22.71 17.57
C THR A 122 27.04 21.38 17.74
N GLN A 123 25.73 21.39 18.03
CA GLN A 123 24.91 20.21 18.28
C GLN A 123 23.81 20.02 17.23
N GLY A 124 23.76 20.82 16.16
CA GLY A 124 22.67 20.78 15.17
C GLY A 124 22.40 19.38 14.60
N HIS A 125 23.45 18.58 14.38
CA HIS A 125 23.35 17.21 13.87
C HIS A 125 23.18 16.13 14.96
N ALA A 126 23.12 16.51 16.23
CA ALA A 126 22.90 15.55 17.31
C ALA A 126 21.48 14.97 17.23
N LYS A 127 21.32 13.77 17.80
CA LYS A 127 20.00 13.14 17.91
C LYS A 127 19.09 13.99 18.79
N ALA A 128 17.81 14.07 18.45
CA ALA A 128 16.81 14.80 19.24
C ALA A 128 16.75 14.32 20.71
N THR A 129 17.03 13.03 20.94
CA THR A 129 17.07 12.42 22.28
C THR A 129 18.30 12.79 23.10
N ALA A 130 19.29 13.48 22.52
CA ALA A 130 20.50 13.93 23.22
C ALA A 130 20.29 15.27 23.95
N PHE A 131 19.19 15.98 23.66
CA PHE A 131 18.87 17.27 24.26
C PHE A 131 17.99 17.10 25.50
N ASN A 132 18.19 17.94 26.49
CA ASN A 132 17.32 18.05 27.67
C ASN A 132 16.05 18.84 27.32
N TRP A 133 14.98 18.70 28.09
CA TRP A 133 13.73 19.42 27.87
C TRP A 133 13.91 20.94 27.83
N THR A 134 14.70 21.52 28.74
CA THR A 134 14.97 22.97 28.77
C THR A 134 15.68 23.47 27.51
N GLN A 135 16.47 22.63 26.84
CA GLN A 135 17.08 22.97 25.55
C GLN A 135 16.05 22.88 24.42
N LEU A 136 15.27 21.79 24.40
CA LEU A 136 14.21 21.57 23.41
C LEU A 136 13.17 22.70 23.42
N GLN A 137 12.82 23.23 24.59
CA GLN A 137 11.88 24.35 24.73
C GLN A 137 12.37 25.67 24.11
N GLN A 138 13.66 25.81 23.84
CA GLN A 138 14.22 27.03 23.21
C GLN A 138 14.08 27.03 21.68
N LEU A 139 13.69 25.88 21.10
CA LEU A 139 13.63 25.73 19.66
C LEU A 139 12.28 26.19 19.10
N ASP A 140 12.33 26.88 17.97
CA ASP A 140 11.17 27.12 17.12
C ASP A 140 10.94 25.88 16.24
N ALA A 141 9.74 25.32 16.30
CA ALA A 141 9.35 24.13 15.53
C ALA A 141 8.33 24.42 14.41
N GLY A 142 8.16 25.70 14.02
CA GLY A 142 7.04 26.14 13.17
C GLY A 142 7.43 27.04 12.00
N SER A 143 8.44 27.88 12.16
CA SER A 143 8.81 28.91 11.19
C SER A 143 9.32 28.32 9.87
N TRP A 144 9.98 27.16 9.91
CA TRP A 144 10.40 26.42 8.71
C TRP A 144 9.24 26.14 7.75
N PHE A 145 8.03 25.92 8.28
CA PHE A 145 6.85 25.60 7.50
C PHE A 145 6.42 26.76 6.60
N LEU A 146 6.62 27.99 7.08
CA LEU A 146 6.32 29.21 6.34
C LEU A 146 7.37 29.50 5.27
N GLN A 147 8.64 29.20 5.54
CA GLN A 147 9.74 29.42 4.60
C GLN A 147 9.63 28.54 3.37
N VAL A 148 9.28 27.26 3.53
CA VAL A 148 9.07 26.33 2.42
C VAL A 148 7.87 26.74 1.54
N ARG A 149 6.97 27.57 2.07
CA ARG A 149 5.70 27.97 1.44
C ARG A 149 5.67 29.41 0.94
N ALA A 150 6.80 30.07 0.75
CA ALA A 150 6.87 31.45 0.28
C ALA A 150 6.19 31.74 -1.09
N GLY A 151 5.57 30.74 -1.74
CA GLY A 151 4.68 30.91 -2.90
C GLY A 151 3.28 30.26 -2.78
N TRP A 152 2.85 29.82 -1.59
CA TRP A 152 1.55 29.18 -1.37
C TRP A 152 0.51 30.19 -0.86
N ASP A 153 -0.59 30.33 -1.60
CA ASP A 153 -1.75 31.18 -1.25
C ASP A 153 -2.87 30.32 -0.64
N PRO A 154 -3.25 30.54 0.64
CA PRO A 154 -4.29 29.77 1.30
C PRO A 154 -5.70 29.97 0.70
N ASN A 155 -5.91 30.98 -0.16
CA ASN A 155 -7.19 31.24 -0.84
C ASN A 155 -7.30 30.60 -2.22
N LYS A 156 -6.29 29.81 -2.64
CA LYS A 156 -6.26 29.15 -3.96
C LYS A 156 -6.54 27.65 -3.91
N VAL A 157 -7.15 27.16 -2.83
CA VAL A 157 -7.55 25.74 -2.67
C VAL A 157 -9.03 25.64 -2.36
#